data_AF-A0A5Q4DWE7-F1
#
_entry.id   AF-A0A5Q4DWE7-F1
#
_cell.length_a   1.000
_cell.length_b   1.000
_cell.length_c   1.000
_cell.angle_alpha   90.00
_cell.angle_beta   90.00
_cell.angle_gamma   90.00
#
_symmetry.space_group_name_H-M   'P 1'
#
loop_
_entity.id
_entity.type
_entity.pdbx_description
1 polymer ?
#
loop_
_entity_poly.entity_id
_entity_poly.type
_entity_poly.pdbx_seq_one_letter_code
_entity_poly.pdbx_strand_id
1 'polypeptide(L)' 'MSEIVETQTLVARSIKFWSGIDTPNPAAEEMSGHFLSARNEFANLRGKARFEEEPASFLAALQSSKERME' A
#
# COMPACT_ATOMS: atom_id res chain seq x y z
N MET A 1 17.68 20.82 -8.38
CA MET A 1 18.83 20.03 -7.89
C MET A 1 18.66 19.53 -6.45
N SER A 2 17.86 20.17 -5.59
CA SER A 2 17.67 19.75 -4.19
C SER A 2 16.86 18.47 -4.02
N GLU A 3 15.75 18.34 -4.76
CA GLU A 3 14.75 17.28 -4.55
C GLU A 3 15.25 15.88 -4.94
N ILE A 4 16.08 15.80 -5.98
CA ILE A 4 16.70 14.54 -6.46
C ILE A 4 17.71 14.01 -5.44
N VAL A 5 18.52 14.89 -4.83
CA VAL A 5 19.52 14.52 -3.82
C VAL A 5 18.85 14.07 -2.52
N GLU A 6 17.77 14.74 -2.14
CA GLU A 6 16.96 14.37 -0.97
C GLU A 6 16.31 13.00 -1.14
N THR A 7 15.78 12.72 -2.34
CA THR A 7 15.18 11.42 -2.68
C THR A 7 16.22 10.29 -2.64
N GLN A 8 17.41 10.49 -3.22
CA GLN A 8 18.49 9.49 -3.18
C GLN A 8 18.97 9.22 -1.75
N THR A 9 19.03 10.26 -0.92
CA THR A 9 19.41 10.13 0.49
C THR A 9 18.37 9.32 1.29
N LEU A 10 17.08 9.53 1.01
CA LEU A 10 16.00 8.76 1.63
C LEU A 10 16.05 7.28 1.20
N VAL A 11 16.33 7.01 -0.08
CA VAL A 11 16.46 5.65 -0.61
C VAL A 11 17.62 4.91 0.05
N ALA A 12 18.81 5.51 0.10
CA ALA A 12 19.98 4.89 0.74
C ALA A 12 19.74 4.57 2.23
N ARG A 13 19.12 5.49 2.97
CA ARG A 13 18.74 5.26 4.38
C ARG A 13 17.73 4.12 4.53
N SER A 14 16.76 4.04 3.63
CA SER A 14 15.72 3.00 3.66
C SER A 14 16.32 1.62 3.35
N ILE A 15 17.22 1.52 2.36
CA ILE A 15 17.95 0.29 2.04
C ILE A 15 18.67 -0.21 3.29
N LYS A 16 19.48 0.65 3.91
CA LYS A 16 20.27 0.27 5.07
C LYS A 16 19.40 -0.16 6.25
N PHE A 17 18.33 0.60 6.52
CA PHE A 17 17.46 0.33 7.66
C PHE A 17 16.70 -1.00 7.51
N TRP A 18 16.12 -1.27 6.34
CA TRP A 18 15.26 -2.45 6.16
C TRP A 18 16.01 -3.72 5.78
N SER A 19 17.13 -3.60 5.09
CA SER A 19 17.87 -4.76 4.55
C SER A 19 19.27 -4.95 5.14
N GLY A 20 19.79 -3.97 5.89
CA GLY A 20 21.16 -3.99 6.41
C GLY A 20 22.24 -3.75 5.37
N ILE A 21 21.88 -3.65 4.09
CA ILE A 21 22.80 -3.48 2.95
C ILE A 21 23.28 -2.03 2.88
N ASP A 22 24.57 -1.83 2.60
CA ASP A 22 25.13 -0.52 2.28
C ASP A 22 25.08 -0.26 0.77
N THR A 23 24.84 0.98 0.38
CA THR A 23 24.95 1.43 -1.02
C THR A 23 26.42 1.65 -1.43
N PRO A 24 26.79 1.50 -2.71
CA PRO A 24 25.91 1.21 -3.84
C PRO A 24 25.58 -0.28 -3.98
N ASN A 25 24.29 -0.59 -4.12
CA ASN A 25 23.80 -1.93 -4.45
C ASN A 25 22.61 -1.79 -5.41
N PRO A 26 22.81 -2.09 -6.72
CA PRO A 26 21.79 -1.84 -7.73
C PRO A 26 20.46 -2.54 -7.48
N ALA A 27 20.47 -3.78 -7.00
CA ALA A 27 19.24 -4.53 -6.71
C ALA A 27 18.48 -3.93 -5.51
N ALA A 28 19.20 -3.49 -4.49
CA ALA A 28 18.59 -2.82 -3.34
C ALA A 28 18.05 -1.42 -3.69
N GLU A 29 18.72 -0.71 -4.60
CA GLU A 29 18.28 0.57 -5.14
C GLU A 29 16.99 0.44 -5.96
N GLU A 30 16.93 -0.53 -6.89
CA GLU A 30 15.74 -0.83 -7.68
C GLU A 30 14.55 -1.19 -6.77
N MET A 31 14.74 -2.13 -5.86
CA MET A 31 13.70 -2.55 -4.92
C MET A 31 13.18 -1.39 -4.06
N SER A 32 14.07 -0.51 -3.61
CA SER A 32 13.69 0.67 -2.81
C SER A 32 12.95 1.73 -3.62
N GLY A 33 13.26 1.86 -4.91
CA GLY A 33 12.47 2.66 -5.85
C GLY A 33 11.02 2.18 -5.94
N HIS A 34 10.80 0.87 -6.05
CA HIS A 34 9.46 0.28 -6.07
C HIS A 34 8.70 0.54 -4.77
N PHE A 35 9.35 0.39 -3.61
CA PHE A 35 8.71 0.68 -2.32
C PHE A 35 8.33 2.15 -2.15
N LEU A 36 9.14 3.08 -2.66
CA LEU A 36 8.81 4.50 -2.64
C LEU A 36 7.58 4.80 -3.49
N SER A 37 7.47 4.21 -4.69
CA SER A 37 6.28 4.35 -5.55
C SER A 37 5.03 3.84 -4.82
N ALA A 38 5.09 2.62 -4.30
CA ALA A 38 3.97 2.02 -3.57
C ALA A 38 3.56 2.85 -2.35
N ARG A 39 4.53 3.37 -1.57
CA ARG A 39 4.26 4.27 -0.44
C ARG A 39 3.49 5.50 -0.89
N ASN A 40 3.91 6.14 -1.98
CA ASN A 40 3.27 7.36 -2.49
C ASN A 40 1.86 7.08 -3.00
N GLU A 41 1.65 5.95 -3.68
CA GLU A 41 0.32 5.51 -4.11
C GLU A 41 -0.60 5.24 -2.91
N PHE A 42 -0.13 4.51 -1.89
CA PHE A 42 -0.90 4.30 -0.66
C PHE A 42 -1.18 5.60 0.10
N ALA A 43 -0.23 6.52 0.15
CA ALA A 43 -0.43 7.84 0.74
C ALA A 43 -1.49 8.64 -0.04
N ASN A 44 -1.53 8.52 -1.36
CA ASN A 44 -2.53 9.15 -2.21
C ASN A 44 -3.93 8.53 -2.03
N LEU A 45 -4.01 7.22 -1.78
CA LEU A 45 -5.26 6.50 -1.50
C LEU A 45 -5.79 6.73 -0.07
N ARG A 46 -4.92 7.12 0.87
CA ARG A 46 -5.30 7.37 2.27
C ARG A 46 -6.36 8.46 2.35
N GLY A 47 -7.49 8.14 2.98
CA GLY A 47 -8.65 9.05 3.09
C GLY A 47 -9.51 9.16 1.83
N LYS A 48 -9.13 8.49 0.73
CA LYS A 48 -9.93 8.41 -0.51
C LYS A 48 -10.61 7.06 -0.68
N ALA A 49 -10.08 6.02 -0.05
CA ALA A 49 -10.75 4.72 0.01
C ALA A 49 -12.03 4.86 0.85
N ARG A 50 -13.18 4.93 0.18
CA ARG A 50 -14.48 4.68 0.80
C ARG A 50 -14.66 3.16 0.81
N PHE A 51 -14.97 2.57 1.95
CA PHE A 51 -15.49 1.21 1.95
C PHE A 51 -16.74 1.21 1.07
N GLU A 52 -16.85 0.27 0.13
CA GLU A 52 -18.13 0.06 -0.55
C GLU A 52 -19.20 -0.04 0.52
N GLU A 53 -20.37 0.57 0.29
CA GLU A 53 -21.51 0.23 1.14
C GLU A 53 -21.66 -1.27 1.02
N GLU A 54 -21.42 -1.96 2.13
CA GLU A 54 -21.61 -3.40 2.24
C GLU A 54 -22.94 -3.70 1.54
N PRO A 55 -23.00 -4.58 0.52
CA PRO A 55 -24.29 -4.99 0.02
C PRO A 55 -25.01 -5.53 1.24
N ALA A 56 -26.00 -4.78 1.71
CA ALA A 56 -26.69 -5.09 2.94
C ALA A 56 -27.20 -6.51 2.75
N SER A 57 -26.54 -7.47 3.41
CA SER A 57 -27.20 -8.55 4.09
C SER A 57 -26.35 -9.79 4.35
N PHE A 58 -25.84 -9.86 5.57
CA PHE A 58 -26.11 -11.09 6.31
C PHE A 58 -27.62 -11.23 6.60
N LEU A 59 -28.30 -10.14 6.98
CA LEU A 59 -29.71 -10.19 7.39
C LEU A 59 -30.72 -10.43 6.25
N ALA A 60 -30.65 -9.75 5.11
CA ALA A 60 -31.43 -10.10 3.91
C ALA A 60 -31.03 -11.45 3.25
N ALA A 61 -29.78 -11.94 3.31
CA ALA A 61 -29.42 -13.29 2.93
C ALA A 61 -30.05 -14.32 3.88
N LEU A 62 -30.05 -14.04 5.19
CA LEU A 62 -30.72 -14.84 6.21
C LEU A 62 -32.24 -14.82 6.03
N GLN A 63 -32.84 -13.66 5.73
CA GLN A 63 -34.27 -13.50 5.45
C GLN A 63 -34.67 -14.29 4.19
N SER A 64 -33.92 -14.15 3.08
CA SER A 64 -34.14 -14.91 1.85
C SER A 64 -34.01 -16.42 2.06
N SER A 65 -33.16 -16.88 2.99
CA SER A 65 -33.05 -18.30 3.35
C SER A 65 -34.27 -18.82 4.13
N LYS A 66 -34.91 -17.97 4.94
CA LYS A 66 -36.11 -18.32 5.71
C LYS A 66 -37.37 -18.38 4.84
N GLU A 67 -37.52 -17.44 3.91
CA GLU A 67 -38.67 -17.35 3.00
C GLU A 67 -38.68 -18.46 1.92
N ARG A 68 -37.56 -19.17 1.69
CA ARG A 68 -37.50 -20.34 0.80
C ARG A 68 -38.00 -21.65 1.42
N MET A 69 -38.33 -21.64 2.72
CA MET A 69 -38.75 -22.85 3.45
C MET A 69 -40.28 -22.97 3.61
N GLU A 70 -41.06 -22.10 2.94
CA GLU A 70 -42.53 -22.18 2.81
C GLU A 70 -42.91 -22.49 1.35
#